data_AF-A0A939FGW1-F1
#
_entry.id   AF-A0A939FGW1-F1
#
_cell.length_a   1.000
_cell.length_b   1.000
_cell.length_c   1.000
_cell.angle_alpha   90.00
_cell.angle_beta   90.00
_cell.angle_gamma   90.00
#
_symmetry.space_group_name_H-M   'P 1'
#
loop_
_entity.id
_entity.type
_entity.pdbx_description
1 polymer ?
#
loop_
_entity_poly.entity_id
_entity_poly.type
_entity_poly.pdbx_seq_one_letter_code
_entity_poly.pdbx_strand_id
1 'polypeptide(L)' 'PWQDPALPAPVRAADLLSRMTPQEKTAQLYSVWPGSTADGEDVAPLQHEVSEEVDLDALLPYGLGQLTRPFGTAPVE' A
#
# COMPACT_ATOMS: atom_id res chain seq x y z
N PRO A 1 -10.90 -0.82 -20.22
CA PRO A 1 -11.31 0.31 -19.36
C PRO A 1 -11.35 -0.10 -17.88
N TRP A 2 -10.26 0.13 -17.15
CA TRP A 2 -10.25 0.00 -15.69
C TRP A 2 -10.67 1.31 -15.01
N GLN A 3 -10.51 2.44 -15.71
CA GLN A 3 -10.87 3.79 -15.28
C GLN A 3 -12.36 4.12 -15.44
N ASP A 4 -13.12 3.32 -16.18
CA ASP A 4 -14.56 3.54 -16.38
C ASP A 4 -15.34 3.09 -15.13
N PRO A 5 -15.94 4.01 -14.35
CA PRO A 5 -16.63 3.68 -13.12
C PRO A 5 -18.02 3.05 -13.36
N ALA A 6 -18.55 3.10 -14.59
CA ALA A 6 -19.85 2.49 -14.90
C ALA A 6 -19.79 0.96 -15.04
N LEU A 7 -18.58 0.39 -15.15
CA LEU A 7 -18.37 -1.05 -15.28
C LEU A 7 -18.27 -1.76 -13.91
N PRO A 8 -18.66 -3.04 -13.81
CA PRO A 8 -18.51 -3.83 -12.59
C PRO A 8 -17.06 -3.90 -12.11
N ALA A 9 -16.86 -3.87 -10.79
CA ALA A 9 -15.52 -3.92 -10.18
C ALA A 9 -14.65 -5.10 -10.68
N PRO A 10 -15.16 -6.34 -10.83
CA PRO A 10 -14.35 -7.45 -11.35
C PRO A 10 -13.84 -7.23 -12.77
N VAL A 11 -14.63 -6.58 -13.63
CA VAL A 11 -14.25 -6.27 -15.02
C VAL A 11 -13.12 -5.25 -15.04
N ARG A 12 -13.23 -4.20 -14.22
CA ARG A 12 -12.21 -3.15 -14.10
C ARG A 12 -10.91 -3.69 -13.52
N ALA A 13 -10.99 -4.53 -12.48
CA ALA A 13 -9.83 -5.15 -11.86
C ALA A 13 -9.10 -6.09 -12.82
N ALA A 14 -9.83 -6.91 -13.59
CA ALA A 14 -9.24 -7.79 -14.59
C ALA A 14 -8.51 -7.01 -15.71
N ASP A 15 -9.08 -5.89 -16.19
CA ASP A 15 -8.44 -5.02 -17.18
C ASP A 15 -7.19 -4.31 -16.62
N LEU A 16 -7.18 -3.93 -15.35
CA LEU A 16 -5.99 -3.35 -14.71
C LEU A 16 -4.88 -4.41 -14.56
N LEU A 17 -5.21 -5.58 -14.01
CA LEU A 17 -4.26 -6.67 -13.77
C LEU A 17 -3.64 -7.22 -15.05
N SER A 18 -4.36 -7.18 -16.18
CA SER A 18 -3.81 -7.63 -17.48
C SER A 18 -2.75 -6.67 -18.05
N ARG A 19 -2.72 -5.41 -17.60
CA ARG A 19 -1.80 -4.36 -18.04
C ARG A 19 -0.56 -4.22 -17.15
N MET A 20 -0.63 -4.72 -15.93
CA MET A 20 0.48 -4.65 -14.97
C MET A 20 1.62 -5.60 -15.33
N THR A 21 2.83 -5.07 -15.22
CA THR A 21 4.09 -5.83 -15.15
C THR A 21 4.13 -6.73 -13.89
N PRO A 22 5.00 -7.75 -13.86
CA PRO A 22 5.21 -8.54 -12.65
C PRO A 22 5.62 -7.71 -11.43
N GLN A 23 6.43 -6.67 -11.63
CA GLN A 23 6.87 -5.75 -10.58
C GLN A 23 5.67 -4.99 -9.98
N GLU A 24 4.82 -4.41 -10.83
CA GLU A 24 3.61 -3.72 -10.37
C GLU A 24 2.66 -4.67 -9.63
N LYS A 25 2.48 -5.91 -10.12
CA LYS A 25 1.66 -6.93 -9.42
C LYS A 25 2.23 -7.28 -8.05
N THR A 26 3.54 -7.43 -7.97
CA THR A 26 4.22 -7.75 -6.71
C THR A 26 4.08 -6.62 -5.71
N ALA A 27 4.20 -5.37 -6.17
CA ALA A 27 4.06 -4.19 -5.32
C ALA A 27 2.63 -4.05 -4.73
N GLN A 28 1.60 -4.58 -5.41
CA GLN A 28 0.23 -4.66 -4.85
C GLN A 28 0.09 -5.63 -3.67
N LEU A 29 1.04 -6.55 -3.48
CA LEU A 29 1.03 -7.51 -2.37
C LEU A 29 1.84 -7.03 -1.16
N TYR A 30 2.37 -5.81 -1.22
CA TYR A 30 3.19 -5.22 -0.17
C TYR A 30 2.44 -4.14 0.62
N SER A 31 2.83 -3.97 1.88
CA SER A 31 2.26 -2.98 2.80
C SER A 31 3.38 -2.14 3.39
N VAL A 32 3.19 -0.82 3.40
CA VAL A 32 4.11 0.12 4.05
C VAL A 32 3.40 0.76 5.23
N TRP A 33 4.12 0.96 6.34
CA TRP A 33 3.65 1.72 7.48
C TRP A 33 4.53 2.97 7.70
N PRO A 34 4.24 4.09 7.03
CA PRO A 34 4.99 5.33 7.22
C PRO A 34 4.89 5.80 8.68
N GLY A 35 6.02 6.18 9.29
CA GLY A 35 6.06 6.72 10.65
C GLY A 35 5.93 5.68 11.77
N SER A 36 6.00 4.39 11.45
CA SER A 36 6.07 3.30 12.44
C SER A 36 7.39 3.21 13.20
N THR A 37 8.39 3.99 12.78
CA THR A 37 9.67 4.21 13.47
C THR A 37 9.64 5.42 14.40
N ALA A 38 8.56 6.20 14.43
CA ALA A 38 8.45 7.37 15.31
C ALA A 38 8.37 6.91 16.78
N ASP A 39 9.22 7.51 17.63
CA ASP A 39 9.36 7.16 19.05
C ASP A 39 7.99 7.14 19.78
N GLY A 40 7.52 5.93 20.12
CA GLY A 40 6.25 5.67 20.79
C GLY A 40 6.19 4.23 21.31
N GLU A 41 5.19 3.90 22.13
CA GLU A 41 4.95 2.50 22.52
C GLU A 41 4.61 1.66 21.28
N ASP A 42 5.08 0.41 21.24
CA ASP A 42 4.68 -0.54 20.22
C ASP A 42 3.16 -0.67 20.18
N VAL A 43 2.56 -0.22 19.08
CA VAL A 43 1.11 -0.24 18.87
C VAL A 43 0.68 -1.47 18.05
N ALA A 44 1.63 -2.38 17.74
CA ALA A 44 1.38 -3.70 17.19
C ALA A 44 2.54 -4.69 17.53
N PRO A 45 2.26 -5.99 17.72
CA PRO A 45 3.31 -7.01 17.76
C PRO A 45 4.15 -7.00 16.48
N LEU A 46 5.48 -7.14 16.60
CA LEU A 46 6.45 -7.12 15.49
C LEU A 46 6.46 -5.82 14.66
N GLN A 47 5.95 -4.70 15.21
CA GLN A 47 5.93 -3.40 14.51
C GLN A 47 7.28 -3.09 13.85
N HIS A 48 8.36 -3.13 14.64
CA HIS A 48 9.72 -2.84 14.18
C HIS A 48 10.22 -3.71 13.00
N GLU A 49 9.70 -4.93 12.82
CA GLU A 49 10.07 -5.80 11.68
C GLU A 49 9.36 -5.39 10.39
N VAL A 50 8.22 -4.70 10.51
CA VAL A 50 7.42 -4.16 9.39
C VAL A 50 7.73 -2.66 9.17
N SER A 51 8.38 -2.03 10.15
CA SER A 51 8.80 -0.62 10.15
C SER A 51 10.09 -0.33 9.39
N GLU A 52 10.67 -1.29 8.67
CA GLU A 52 11.88 -1.02 7.86
C GLU A 52 11.67 0.22 6.98
N GLU A 53 12.69 1.09 6.90
CA GLU A 53 12.65 2.27 6.03
C GLU A 53 12.49 1.82 4.57
N VAL A 54 11.26 1.94 4.06
CA VAL A 54 10.96 1.68 2.66
C VAL A 54 11.28 2.93 1.86
N ASP A 55 12.15 2.79 0.85
CA ASP A 55 12.37 3.82 -0.16
C ASP A 55 11.10 3.97 -1.03
N LEU A 56 10.24 4.90 -0.62
CA LEU A 56 8.99 5.20 -1.30
C LEU A 56 9.23 5.73 -2.72
N ASP A 57 10.29 6.51 -2.94
CA ASP A 57 10.57 7.06 -4.27
C ASP A 57 10.95 5.95 -5.26
N ALA A 58 11.63 4.90 -4.79
CA ALA A 58 11.89 3.71 -5.59
C ALA A 58 10.66 2.81 -5.78
N LEU A 59 9.74 2.76 -4.80
CA LEU A 59 8.57 1.86 -4.81
C LEU A 59 7.38 2.43 -5.60
N LEU A 60 7.05 3.71 -5.40
CA LEU A 60 5.85 4.37 -5.95
C LEU A 60 5.70 4.26 -7.49
N PRO A 61 6.77 4.25 -8.31
CA PRO A 61 6.64 4.01 -9.74
C PRO A 61 6.00 2.68 -10.12
N TYR A 62 6.08 1.66 -9.26
CA TYR A 62 5.45 0.34 -9.45
C TYR A 62 4.08 0.22 -8.75
N GLY A 63 3.67 1.25 -8.00
CA GLY A 63 2.46 1.26 -7.19
C GLY A 63 2.63 0.65 -5.80
N LEU A 64 1.60 0.77 -4.95
CA LEU A 64 1.56 0.23 -3.59
C LEU A 64 0.18 -0.36 -3.30
N GLY A 65 0.15 -1.56 -2.72
CA GLY A 65 -1.09 -2.24 -2.38
C GLY A 65 -1.77 -1.74 -1.12
N GLN A 66 -1.01 -1.51 -0.06
CA GLN A 66 -1.54 -1.19 1.26
C GLN A 66 -0.72 -0.10 1.97
N LEU A 67 -1.43 0.82 2.62
CA LEU A 67 -0.88 1.77 3.58
C LEU A 67 -1.41 1.41 4.96
N THR A 68 -0.51 0.98 5.84
CA THR A 68 -0.84 0.66 7.23
C THR A 68 -0.92 1.94 8.04
N ARG A 69 -2.08 2.17 8.68
CA ARG A 69 -2.32 3.28 9.63
C ARG A 69 -1.74 4.62 9.15
N PRO A 70 -2.15 5.12 7.96
CA PRO A 70 -1.59 6.35 7.38
C PRO A 70 -1.78 7.60 8.26
N PHE A 71 -2.70 7.56 9.22
CA PHE A 71 -2.95 8.63 10.20
C PHE A 71 -2.54 8.26 11.63
N GLY A 72 -1.80 7.17 11.82
CA GLY A 72 -1.43 6.66 13.14
C GLY A 72 -2.59 6.04 13.91
N THR A 73 -2.53 6.12 15.24
CA THR A 73 -3.57 5.64 16.18
C THR A 73 -4.43 6.76 16.76
N ALA A 74 -4.09 8.02 16.48
CA ALA A 74 -4.84 9.17 16.94
C ALA A 74 -6.16 9.31 16.14
N PRO A 75 -7.21 9.89 16.74
CA PRO A 75 -8.41 10.28 16.01
C PRO A 75 -8.09 11.24 14.85
N VAL A 76 -8.83 11.09 13.74
CA VAL A 76 -8.74 11.97 12.57
C VAL A 76 -9.99 12.86 12.54
N GLU A 77 -9.84 14.15 12.19
CA GLU A 77 -10.95 15.11 11.99
C GLU A 77 -11.70 14.89 10.67
#